data_AF-A0A7K2NRH6-F1
#
_entry.id   AF-A0A7K2NRH6-F1
#
_cell.length_a   1.000
_cell.length_b   1.000
_cell.length_c   1.000
_cell.angle_alpha   90.00
_cell.angle_beta   90.00
_cell.angle_gamma   90.00
#
_symmetry.space_group_name_H-M   'P 1'
#
loop_
_entity.id
_entity.type
_entity.pdbx_description
1 polymer ?
#
loop_
_entity_poly.entity_id
_entity_poly.type
_entity_poly.pdbx_seq_one_letter_code
_entity_poly.pdbx_strand_id
1 'polypeptide(L)'
;LQSTLYTKVVLALLTHRDAADILDTQRSEHLRSMRILTDRKRKGDLADQLICDHALFHLEADLRWLELTAARLDKLREAVTR
;
A
#
# COMPACT_ATOMS: atom_id res chain seq x y z
N LEU A 1 -4.99 14.68 5.76
CA LEU A 1 -3.91 13.75 5.36
C LEU A 1 -4.38 12.99 4.12
N GLN A 2 -4.17 13.53 2.91
CA GLN A 2 -4.42 12.76 1.69
C GLN A 2 -3.10 12.11 1.27
N SER A 3 -3.07 10.78 1.26
CA SER A 3 -1.91 10.03 0.78
C SER A 3 -1.74 10.25 -0.73
N THR A 4 -0.50 10.42 -1.20
CA THR A 4 -0.19 10.52 -2.64
C THR A 4 -0.78 9.36 -3.44
N LEU A 5 -0.84 8.16 -2.85
CA LEU A 5 -1.42 6.99 -3.49
C LEU A 5 -2.94 7.12 -3.68
N TYR A 6 -3.65 7.64 -2.68
CA TYR A 6 -5.08 7.90 -2.80
C TYR A 6 -5.37 8.87 -3.95
N THR A 7 -4.58 9.95 -4.07
CA THR A 7 -4.69 10.89 -5.18
C THR A 7 -4.48 10.19 -6.54
N LYS A 8 -3.48 9.31 -6.66
CA LYS A 8 -3.24 8.53 -7.89
C LYS A 8 -4.44 7.63 -8.25
N VAL A 9 -5.01 6.94 -7.26
CA VAL A 9 -6.19 6.08 -7.45
C VAL A 9 -7.38 6.91 -7.95
N VAL A 10 -7.69 8.01 -7.29
CA VAL A 10 -8.81 8.90 -7.69
C VAL A 10 -8.57 9.48 -9.09
N LEU A 11 -7.36 9.95 -9.40
CA LEU A 11 -7.02 10.46 -10.73
C LEU A 11 -7.14 9.38 -11.81
N ALA A 12 -6.75 8.14 -11.53
CA ALA A 12 -6.94 7.04 -12.46
C ALA A 12 -8.42 6.80 -12.75
N LEU A 13 -9.27 6.76 -11.71
CA LEU A 13 -10.71 6.61 -11.87
C LEU A 13 -11.33 7.76 -12.70
N LEU A 14 -10.98 9.01 -12.40
CA LEU A 14 -11.46 10.20 -13.12
C LEU A 14 -10.98 10.26 -14.58
N THR A 15 -9.87 9.58 -14.91
CA THR A 15 -9.32 9.54 -16.26
C THR A 15 -9.54 8.20 -16.96
N HIS A 16 -10.47 7.38 -16.44
CA HIS A 16 -10.82 6.05 -16.97
C HIS A 16 -9.63 5.08 -17.13
N ARG A 17 -8.58 5.27 -16.34
CA ARG A 17 -7.45 4.35 -16.23
C ARG A 17 -7.72 3.27 -15.19
N ASP A 18 -6.99 2.17 -15.30
CA ASP A 18 -7.11 1.06 -14.36
C ASP A 18 -6.49 1.44 -13.01
N ALA A 19 -7.34 1.73 -12.03
CA ALA A 19 -6.93 2.03 -10.67
C ALA A 19 -6.60 0.77 -9.86
N ALA A 20 -7.05 -0.42 -10.30
CA ALA A 20 -6.69 -1.69 -9.65
C ALA A 20 -5.21 -2.01 -9.88
N ASP A 21 -4.72 -1.78 -11.10
CA ASP A 21 -3.30 -1.94 -11.45
C ASP A 21 -2.37 -1.08 -10.57
N ILE A 22 -2.79 0.15 -10.23
CA ILE A 22 -2.05 1.01 -9.30
C ILE A 22 -1.95 0.39 -7.90
N LEU A 23 -3.07 -0.16 -7.41
CA LEU A 23 -3.12 -0.80 -6.08
C LEU A 23 -2.28 -2.10 -6.06
N ASP A 24 -2.35 -2.90 -7.12
CA ASP A 24 -1.62 -4.17 -7.23
C ASP A 24 -0.11 -3.94 -7.40
N THR A 25 0.28 -2.93 -8.16
CA THR A 25 1.68 -2.47 -8.23
C THR A 25 2.18 -2.07 -6.85
N GLN A 26 1.42 -1.22 -6.13
CA GLN A 26 1.82 -0.79 -4.79
C GLN A 26 1.88 -1.95 -3.80
N ARG A 27 0.94 -2.90 -3.87
CA ARG A 27 0.93 -4.12 -3.05
C ARG A 27 2.20 -4.94 -3.27
N SER A 28 2.60 -5.12 -4.53
CA SER A 28 3.82 -5.85 -4.90
C SER A 28 5.07 -5.20 -4.32
N GLU A 29 5.13 -3.86 -4.33
CA GLU A 29 6.21 -3.09 -3.69
C GLU A 29 6.28 -3.26 -2.17
N HIS A 30 5.12 -3.24 -1.51
CA HIS A 30 5.05 -3.42 -0.06
C HIS A 30 5.51 -4.82 0.33
N LEU A 31 5.03 -5.86 -0.37
CA LEU A 31 5.45 -7.24 -0.13
C LEU A 31 6.96 -7.45 -0.40
N ARG A 32 7.51 -6.79 -1.42
CA ARG A 32 8.96 -6.79 -1.67
C ARG A 32 9.72 -6.15 -0.51
N SER A 33 9.27 -4.98 -0.05
CA SER A 33 9.88 -4.26 1.06
C SER A 33 9.82 -5.05 2.36
N MET A 34 8.71 -5.72 2.63
CA MET A 34 8.57 -6.63 3.79
C MET A 34 9.63 -7.73 3.74
N ARG A 35 9.82 -8.41 2.61
CA ARG A 35 10.85 -9.46 2.48
C ARG A 35 12.26 -8.93 2.80
N ILE A 36 12.60 -7.74 2.32
CA ILE A 36 13.89 -7.09 2.58
C ILE A 36 14.05 -6.78 4.09
N LEU A 37 13.03 -6.19 4.70
CA LEU A 37 13.06 -5.83 6.12
C LEU A 37 13.07 -7.06 7.03
N THR A 38 12.35 -8.12 6.69
CA THR A 38 12.40 -9.39 7.43
C THR A 38 13.80 -10.01 7.39
N ASP A 39 14.48 -9.99 6.23
CA ASP A 39 15.85 -10.49 6.13
C ASP A 39 16.84 -9.62 6.92
N ARG A 40 16.72 -8.29 6.84
CA ARG A 40 17.52 -7.35 7.63
C ARG A 40 17.31 -7.57 9.13
N LYS A 41 16.04 -7.64 9.58
CA LYS A 41 15.67 -7.89 10.98
C LYS A 41 16.36 -9.14 11.52
N ARG A 42 16.36 -10.24 10.76
CA ARG A 42 16.95 -11.52 11.16
C ARG A 42 18.46 -11.45 11.37
N LYS A 43 19.16 -10.56 10.65
CA LYS A 43 20.62 -10.44 10.67
C LYS A 43 21.13 -9.33 11.59
N GLY A 44 20.25 -8.41 12.00
CA GLY A 44 20.59 -7.21 12.75
C GLY A 44 20.61 -7.39 14.27
N ASP A 45 21.20 -6.42 14.95
CA ASP A 45 21.16 -6.30 16.40
C ASP A 45 19.76 -5.88 16.91
N LEU A 46 19.61 -5.67 18.22
CA LEU A 46 18.33 -5.27 18.80
C LEU A 46 17.81 -3.94 18.25
N ALA A 47 18.68 -2.97 17.99
CA ALA A 47 18.26 -1.68 17.46
C ALA A 47 17.75 -1.81 16.02
N ASP A 48 18.47 -2.56 15.18
CA ASP A 48 18.01 -2.93 13.83
C ASP A 48 16.67 -3.68 13.87
N GLN A 49 16.50 -4.60 14.83
CA GLN A 49 15.26 -5.36 14.96
C GLN A 49 14.06 -4.45 15.25
N LEU A 50 14.19 -3.53 16.21
CA LEU A 50 13.11 -2.60 16.58
C LEU A 50 12.75 -1.65 15.43
N ILE A 51 13.76 -1.15 14.70
CA ILE A 51 13.53 -0.30 13.52
C ILE A 51 12.80 -1.10 12.42
N CYS A 52 13.23 -2.34 12.16
CA CYS A 52 12.58 -3.19 11.16
C CYS A 52 11.15 -3.55 11.57
N ASP A 53 10.90 -3.83 12.85
CA ASP A 53 9.55 -4.12 13.35
C ASP A 53 8.60 -2.96 13.17
N HIS A 54 9.03 -1.75 13.54
CA HIS A 54 8.25 -0.55 13.28
C HIS A 54 7.89 -0.42 11.79
N ALA A 55 8.87 -0.54 10.90
CA ALA A 55 8.63 -0.46 9.46
C ALA A 55 7.71 -1.57 8.93
N LEU A 56 7.84 -2.80 9.42
CA LEU A 56 6.99 -3.92 9.05
C LEU A 56 5.53 -3.71 9.48
N PHE A 57 5.29 -3.15 10.67
CA PHE A 57 3.93 -2.85 11.13
C PHE A 57 3.23 -1.80 10.27
N HIS A 58 3.96 -0.78 9.79
CA HIS A 58 3.41 0.19 8.85
C HIS A 58 3.08 -0.47 7.51
N LEU A 59 3.98 -1.29 6.96
CA LEU A 59 3.71 -2.01 5.71
C LEU A 59 2.51 -2.96 5.81
N GLU A 60 2.31 -3.62 6.96
CA GLU A 60 1.13 -4.45 7.20
C GLU A 60 -0.15 -3.61 7.24
N ALA A 61 -0.13 -2.47 7.92
CA ALA A 61 -1.26 -1.53 7.95
C ALA A 61 -1.60 -1.03 6.55
N ASP A 62 -0.59 -0.67 5.76
CA ASP A 62 -0.74 -0.23 4.38
C ASP A 62 -1.30 -1.34 3.48
N LEU A 63 -0.84 -2.59 3.64
CA LEU A 63 -1.38 -3.74 2.89
C LEU A 63 -2.87 -3.97 3.19
N ARG A 64 -3.27 -3.92 4.47
CA ARG A 64 -4.70 -4.02 4.84
C ARG A 64 -5.51 -2.88 4.23
N TRP A 65 -4.96 -1.67 4.17
CA TRP A 65 -5.60 -0.54 3.52
C TRP A 65 -5.73 -0.74 2.00
N LEU A 66 -4.70 -1.27 1.33
CA LEU A 66 -4.71 -1.59 -0.10
C LEU A 66 -5.80 -2.61 -0.43
N GLU A 67 -5.89 -3.68 0.34
CA GLU A 67 -6.92 -4.72 0.18
C GLU A 67 -8.33 -4.17 0.38
N LEU A 68 -8.54 -3.41 1.45
CA LEU A 68 -9.83 -2.77 1.73
C LEU A 68 -10.25 -1.81 0.61
N THR A 69 -9.29 -1.04 0.09
CA THR A 69 -9.53 -0.06 -0.97
C THR A 69 -9.84 -0.75 -2.29
N ALA A 70 -9.09 -1.80 -2.64
CA ALA A 70 -9.36 -2.61 -3.83
C ALA A 70 -10.78 -3.21 -3.79
N ALA A 71 -11.19 -3.75 -2.64
CA ALA A 71 -12.53 -4.30 -2.44
C ALA A 71 -13.67 -3.25 -2.52
N ARG A 72 -13.34 -1.95 -2.45
CA ARG A 72 -14.29 -0.84 -2.51
C ARG A 72 -14.11 0.01 -3.77
N LEU A 73 -13.28 -0.42 -4.72
CA LEU A 73 -12.86 0.41 -5.84
C LEU A 73 -14.02 0.80 -6.76
N ASP A 74 -14.97 -0.10 -7.00
CA ASP A 74 -16.16 0.19 -7.82
C ASP A 74 -17.08 1.22 -7.15
N LYS A 75 -17.30 1.09 -5.84
CA LYS A 75 -18.07 2.09 -5.06
C LYS A 75 -17.38 3.44 -5.09
N LEU A 76 -16.05 3.46 -5.01
CA LEU A 76 -15.28 4.69 -5.11
C LEU A 76 -15.41 5.32 -6.50
N ARG A 77 -15.33 4.51 -7.57
CA ARG A 77 -15.56 4.95 -8.96
C ARG A 77 -16.91 5.66 -9.08
N GLU A 78 -17.99 5.00 -8.65
CA GLU A 78 -19.34 5.59 -8.67
C GLU A 78 -19.45 6.89 -7.87
N ALA A 79 -18.71 7.03 -6.78
CA ALA A 79 -18.76 8.22 -5.94
C ALA A 79 -18.01 9.42 -6.55
N VAL A 80 -16.90 9.18 -7.27
CA VAL A 80 -16.04 10.25 -7.80
C VAL A 80 -16.36 10.64 -9.24
N THR A 81 -17.04 9.78 -10.01
CA THR A 81 -17.45 10.08 -11.39
C THR A 81 -18.90 10.56 -11.50
N ARG A 82 -19.55 10.86 -10.37
CA ARG A 82 -20.87 11.49 -10.33
C ARG A 82 -20.81 12.95 -10.76
#